data_AF-A0A257JPK5-F1
#
_entry.id   AF-A0A257JPK5-F1
#
_cell.length_a   1.000
_cell.length_b   1.000
_cell.length_c   1.000
_cell.angle_alpha   90.00
_cell.angle_beta   90.00
_cell.angle_gamma   90.00
#
_symmetry.space_group_name_H-M   'P 1'
#
loop_
_entity.id
_entity.type
_entity.pdbx_description
1 polymer ?
#
loop_
_entity_poly.entity_id
_entity_poly.type
_entity_poly.pdbx_seq_one_letter_code
_entity_poly.pdbx_strand_id
1 'polypeptide(L)'
;MRANLILVSLLTGWSLQAFAQPSSQQAAPKSGSAQIQTVQGEDSAALTRLEESLMCAAAIQVTALAAPSWAREPGVSDSSNRWLAEVYAAADAYGISSDKVPQLVQGEMDRQLQEAVMKPDALSRRAFNCAASPPIPSR
;
A
#
# COMPACT_ATOMS: atom_id res chain seq x y z
N MET A 1 -18.92 56.67 7.92
CA MET A 1 -17.88 55.79 7.31
C MET A 1 -18.63 54.63 6.66
N ARG A 2 -19.01 54.74 5.39
CA ARG A 2 -18.34 54.20 4.17
C ARG A 2 -18.17 52.67 4.16
N ALA A 3 -18.83 52.10 3.15
CA ALA A 3 -19.02 50.72 2.72
C ALA A 3 -17.75 49.88 2.54
N ASN A 4 -17.93 48.55 2.46
CA ASN A 4 -17.80 47.83 1.19
C ASN A 4 -18.39 46.41 1.26
N LEU A 5 -19.42 46.18 0.44
CA LEU A 5 -19.81 44.87 -0.08
C LEU A 5 -18.71 44.39 -1.03
N ILE A 6 -18.41 43.08 -1.06
CA ILE A 6 -18.12 42.37 -2.30
C ILE A 6 -18.72 40.96 -2.22
N LEU A 7 -19.73 40.74 -3.06
CA LEU A 7 -20.32 39.46 -3.45
C LEU A 7 -19.88 39.25 -4.90
N VAL A 8 -19.16 38.17 -5.21
CA VAL A 8 -18.75 37.84 -6.59
C VAL A 8 -19.22 36.44 -6.91
N SER A 9 -20.25 36.39 -7.76
CA SER A 9 -20.63 35.24 -8.58
C SER A 9 -19.72 35.18 -9.79
N LEU A 10 -19.25 33.99 -10.20
CA LEU A 10 -18.89 33.72 -11.58
C LEU A 10 -19.39 32.35 -12.03
N LEU A 11 -20.23 32.41 -13.06
CA LEU A 11 -20.82 31.34 -13.84
C LEU A 11 -19.82 30.82 -14.88
N THR A 12 -19.77 29.49 -15.06
CA THR A 12 -19.59 28.79 -16.35
C THR A 12 -20.17 27.39 -16.13
N GLY A 13 -21.25 26.92 -16.74
CA GLY A 13 -21.62 27.04 -18.15
C GLY A 13 -21.13 25.79 -18.89
N TRP A 14 -21.80 24.64 -18.73
CA TRP A 14 -21.61 23.47 -19.58
C TRP A 14 -22.97 23.03 -20.13
N SER A 15 -23.15 23.31 -21.41
CA SER A 15 -24.30 22.97 -22.23
C SER A 15 -24.28 21.48 -22.54
N LEU A 16 -25.34 20.76 -22.20
CA LEU A 16 -25.62 19.42 -22.76
C LEU A 16 -26.14 19.61 -24.19
N GLN A 17 -25.23 19.58 -25.17
CA GLN A 17 -25.59 19.50 -26.58
C GLN A 17 -25.74 18.04 -26.98
N ALA A 18 -26.92 17.74 -27.52
CA ALA A 18 -27.26 16.49 -28.16
C ALA A 18 -26.36 16.23 -29.38
N PHE A 19 -25.85 15.00 -29.48
CA PHE A 19 -25.38 14.44 -30.74
C PHE A 19 -26.11 13.12 -30.97
N ALA A 20 -27.17 13.20 -31.77
CA ALA A 20 -27.55 12.09 -32.63
C ALA A 20 -26.50 12.02 -33.74
N GLN A 21 -25.90 10.85 -33.96
CA GLN A 21 -25.24 10.57 -35.23
C GLN A 21 -25.58 9.17 -35.76
N PRO A 22 -25.62 9.04 -37.10
CA PRO A 22 -26.28 7.97 -37.82
C PRO A 22 -25.37 6.75 -38.04
N SER A 23 -26.01 5.62 -38.32
CA SER A 23 -25.39 4.41 -38.85
C SER A 23 -24.70 4.65 -40.19
N SER A 24 -23.44 4.24 -40.33
CA SER A 24 -22.87 3.83 -41.62
C SER A 24 -21.68 2.88 -41.45
N GLN A 25 -21.57 2.00 -42.43
CA GLN A 25 -20.84 0.73 -42.49
C GLN A 25 -19.30 0.86 -42.57
N GLN A 26 -18.63 -0.08 -41.89
CA GLN A 26 -17.66 -1.05 -42.45
C GLN A 26 -16.38 -0.52 -43.14
N ALA A 27 -15.25 -0.71 -42.45
CA ALA A 27 -13.99 -1.12 -43.07
C ALA A 27 -13.09 -1.77 -42.00
N ALA A 28 -12.81 -3.06 -42.15
CA ALA A 28 -11.83 -3.76 -41.33
C ALA A 28 -10.41 -3.32 -41.71
N PRO A 29 -9.51 -3.12 -40.74
CA PRO A 29 -8.10 -3.41 -40.92
C PRO A 29 -7.70 -4.57 -40.01
N LYS A 30 -7.24 -5.63 -40.68
CA LYS A 30 -6.26 -6.65 -40.28
C LYS A 30 -5.98 -6.78 -38.78
N SER A 31 -6.18 -8.01 -38.29
CA SER A 31 -5.47 -8.59 -37.14
C SER A 31 -3.97 -8.31 -37.23
N GLY A 32 -3.54 -7.17 -36.71
CA GLY A 32 -2.35 -7.11 -35.89
C GLY A 32 -2.84 -7.53 -34.53
N SER A 33 -2.61 -8.80 -34.16
CA SER A 33 -2.62 -9.17 -32.76
C SER A 33 -1.65 -8.22 -32.08
N ALA A 34 -2.19 -7.16 -31.46
CA ALA A 34 -1.50 -6.52 -30.37
C ALA A 34 -1.28 -7.70 -29.42
N GLN A 35 -0.06 -8.24 -29.45
CA GLN A 35 0.37 -9.13 -28.40
C GLN A 35 0.17 -8.29 -27.16
N ILE A 36 -0.91 -8.62 -26.44
CA ILE A 36 -1.01 -8.37 -25.04
C ILE A 36 0.30 -8.95 -24.53
N GLN A 37 1.28 -8.07 -24.29
CA GLN A 37 2.39 -8.39 -23.43
C GLN A 37 1.70 -8.64 -22.09
N THR A 38 1.24 -9.87 -21.91
CA THR A 38 1.10 -10.45 -20.58
C THR A 38 2.48 -10.23 -19.99
N VAL A 39 2.59 -9.23 -19.10
CA VAL A 39 3.80 -9.05 -18.30
C VAL A 39 3.99 -10.39 -17.61
N GLN A 40 4.99 -11.10 -18.12
CA GLN A 40 5.19 -12.51 -17.95
C GLN A 40 5.90 -12.66 -16.60
N GLY A 41 5.15 -13.08 -15.58
CA GLY A 41 5.69 -13.47 -14.28
C GLY A 41 5.70 -12.35 -13.24
N GLU A 42 4.54 -12.09 -12.63
CA GLU A 42 4.57 -11.61 -11.24
C GLU A 42 5.26 -12.71 -10.43
N ASP A 43 6.41 -12.38 -9.84
CA ASP A 43 7.13 -13.30 -8.98
C ASP A 43 6.27 -13.55 -7.72
N SER A 44 5.51 -14.63 -7.76
CA SER A 44 4.64 -15.06 -6.65
C SER A 44 5.42 -15.23 -5.35
N ALA A 45 6.73 -15.52 -5.42
CA ALA A 45 7.58 -15.59 -4.24
C ALA A 45 7.90 -14.18 -3.71
N ALA A 46 8.14 -13.20 -4.59
CA ALA A 46 8.33 -11.80 -4.19
C ALA A 46 7.06 -11.21 -3.54
N LEU A 47 5.87 -11.50 -4.09
CA LEU A 47 4.60 -11.08 -3.47
C LEU A 47 4.42 -11.70 -2.09
N THR A 48 4.61 -13.02 -1.96
CA THR A 48 4.49 -13.72 -0.67
C THR A 48 5.45 -13.14 0.37
N ARG A 49 6.70 -12.89 -0.04
CA ARG A 49 7.73 -12.28 0.81
C ARG A 49 7.36 -10.86 1.23
N LEU A 50 6.79 -10.06 0.32
CA LEU A 50 6.30 -8.72 0.62
C LEU A 50 5.16 -8.76 1.65
N GLU A 51 4.17 -9.64 1.45
CA GLU A 51 3.03 -9.79 2.36
C GLU A 51 3.47 -10.20 3.77
N GLU A 52 4.36 -11.20 3.88
CA GLU A 52 4.91 -11.63 5.17
C GLU A 52 5.68 -10.50 5.86
N SER A 53 6.50 -9.77 5.10
CA SER A 53 7.31 -8.68 5.63
C SER A 53 6.46 -7.51 6.10
N LEU A 54 5.42 -7.14 5.35
CA LEU A 54 4.44 -6.12 5.74
C LEU A 54 3.73 -6.53 7.02
N MET A 55 3.24 -7.78 7.06
CA MET A 55 2.55 -8.33 8.22
C MET A 55 3.44 -8.24 9.47
N CYS A 56 4.70 -8.66 9.38
CA CYS A 56 5.61 -8.65 10.52
C CYS A 56 6.06 -7.26 10.94
N ALA A 57 6.41 -6.39 9.99
CA ALA A 57 6.79 -5.01 10.28
C ALA A 57 5.62 -4.25 10.95
N ALA A 58 4.40 -4.41 10.45
CA ALA A 58 3.22 -3.78 11.01
C ALA A 58 2.87 -4.33 12.39
N ALA A 59 2.94 -5.65 12.60
CA ALA A 59 2.61 -6.25 13.89
C ALA A 59 3.49 -5.73 15.03
N ILE A 60 4.80 -5.63 14.78
CA ILE A 60 5.76 -5.08 15.76
C ILE A 60 5.47 -3.61 16.02
N GLN A 61 5.25 -2.80 14.97
CA GLN A 61 4.98 -1.37 15.12
C GLN A 61 3.67 -1.08 15.87
N VAL A 62 2.57 -1.74 15.53
CA VAL A 62 1.29 -1.55 16.23
C VAL A 62 1.40 -1.97 17.69
N THR A 63 2.07 -3.10 17.97
CA THR A 63 2.29 -3.55 19.35
C THR A 63 3.23 -2.61 20.11
N ALA A 64 4.24 -2.06 19.45
CA ALA A 64 5.16 -1.09 20.02
C ALA A 64 4.46 0.22 20.45
N LEU A 65 3.44 0.65 19.71
CA LEU A 65 2.61 1.81 20.09
C LEU A 65 1.84 1.57 21.39
N ALA A 66 1.38 0.33 21.61
CA ALA A 66 0.66 -0.07 22.83
C ALA A 66 1.60 -0.40 24.00
N ALA A 67 2.83 -0.88 23.73
CA ALA A 67 3.82 -1.28 24.72
C ALA A 67 5.21 -0.67 24.44
N PRO A 68 5.41 0.64 24.68
CA PRO A 68 6.65 1.33 24.31
C PRO A 68 7.90 0.84 25.04
N SER A 69 7.78 0.27 26.24
CA SER A 69 8.91 -0.29 26.98
C SER A 69 9.46 -1.55 26.31
N TRP A 70 8.57 -2.41 25.81
CA TRP A 70 8.94 -3.62 25.06
C TRP A 70 9.63 -3.26 23.75
N ALA A 71 9.12 -2.25 23.03
CA ALA A 71 9.71 -1.78 21.78
C ALA A 71 11.14 -1.24 21.91
N ARG A 72 11.53 -0.78 23.10
CA ARG A 72 12.87 -0.27 23.39
C ARG A 72 13.88 -1.37 23.72
N GLU A 73 13.44 -2.61 23.87
CA GLU A 73 14.38 -3.72 23.99
C GLU A 73 15.23 -3.80 22.73
N PRO A 74 16.58 -3.83 22.83
CA PRO A 74 17.45 -3.75 21.66
C PRO A 74 17.11 -4.78 20.58
N GLY A 75 16.82 -6.03 20.97
CA GLY A 75 16.45 -7.08 20.03
C GLY A 75 15.14 -6.82 19.29
N VAL A 76 14.16 -6.16 19.93
CA VAL A 76 12.88 -5.82 19.31
C VAL A 76 13.06 -4.68 18.32
N SER A 77 13.79 -3.63 18.70
CA SER A 77 14.08 -2.50 17.82
C SER A 77 14.88 -2.94 16.58
N ASP A 78 15.91 -3.75 16.77
CA ASP A 78 16.71 -4.31 15.68
C ASP A 78 15.87 -5.20 14.75
N SER A 79 15.02 -6.05 15.32
CA SER A 79 14.11 -6.90 14.56
C SER A 79 13.09 -6.08 13.76
N SER A 80 12.50 -5.05 14.36
CA SER A 80 11.59 -4.13 13.67
C SER A 80 12.25 -3.45 12.47
N ASN A 81 13.50 -3.00 12.63
CA ASN A 81 14.25 -2.36 11.56
C ASN A 81 14.57 -3.34 10.42
N ARG A 82 14.88 -4.60 10.75
CA ARG A 82 15.14 -5.66 9.75
C ARG A 82 13.89 -6.00 8.95
N TRP A 83 12.75 -6.15 9.60
CA TRP A 83 11.48 -6.37 8.89
C TRP A 83 11.10 -5.18 8.01
N LEU A 84 11.29 -3.95 8.48
CA LEU A 84 11.08 -2.76 7.64
C LEU A 84 12.01 -2.74 6.43
N ALA A 85 13.30 -3.01 6.60
CA ALA A 85 14.25 -3.10 5.49
C ALA A 85 13.86 -4.19 4.48
N GLU A 86 13.36 -5.32 4.98
CA GLU A 86 12.87 -6.42 4.17
C GLU A 86 11.62 -6.05 3.36
N VAL A 87 10.70 -5.25 3.92
CA VAL A 87 9.57 -4.69 3.15
C VAL A 87 10.06 -3.89 1.95
N TYR A 88 11.06 -3.02 2.13
CA TYR A 88 11.63 -2.24 1.02
C TYR A 88 12.28 -3.14 -0.03
N ALA A 89 13.05 -4.15 0.39
CA ALA A 89 13.70 -5.08 -0.53
C ALA A 89 12.68 -5.94 -1.31
N ALA A 90 11.65 -6.45 -0.63
CA ALA A 90 10.60 -7.24 -1.26
C ALA A 90 9.72 -6.40 -2.18
N ALA A 91 9.43 -5.15 -1.82
CA ALA A 91 8.71 -4.22 -2.67
C ALA A 91 9.49 -3.92 -3.96
N ASP A 92 10.79 -3.64 -3.86
CA ASP A 92 11.66 -3.41 -5.03
C ASP A 92 11.70 -4.65 -5.94
N ALA A 93 11.87 -5.84 -5.36
CA ALA A 93 11.85 -7.11 -6.11
C ALA A 93 10.52 -7.36 -6.82
N TYR A 94 9.40 -6.91 -6.25
CA TYR A 94 8.07 -7.00 -6.85
C TYR A 94 7.73 -5.82 -7.78
N GLY A 95 8.65 -4.87 -7.98
CA GLY A 95 8.46 -3.72 -8.88
C GLY A 95 7.63 -2.58 -8.28
N ILE A 96 7.47 -2.54 -6.96
CA ILE A 96 6.83 -1.45 -6.23
C ILE A 96 7.89 -0.41 -5.86
N SER A 97 7.65 0.84 -6.26
CA SER A 97 8.54 1.95 -5.92
C SER A 97 8.59 2.23 -4.41
N SER A 98 9.77 2.56 -3.91
CA SER A 98 10.04 2.79 -2.49
C SER A 98 9.20 3.92 -1.88
N ASP A 99 8.75 4.91 -2.66
CA ASP A 99 7.85 5.98 -2.20
C ASP A 99 6.45 5.47 -1.79
N LYS A 100 6.05 4.29 -2.28
CA LYS A 100 4.77 3.65 -1.92
C LYS A 100 4.85 2.79 -0.68
N VAL A 101 6.04 2.35 -0.30
CA VAL A 101 6.24 1.47 0.86
C VAL A 101 5.65 2.03 2.16
N PRO A 102 5.83 3.32 2.52
CA PRO A 102 5.21 3.87 3.72
C PRO A 102 3.68 3.74 3.74
N GLN A 103 3.03 3.87 2.58
CA GLN A 103 1.57 3.73 2.46
C GLN A 103 1.12 2.28 2.64
N LEU A 104 1.90 1.33 2.11
CA LEU A 104 1.64 -0.10 2.30
C LEU A 104 1.79 -0.52 3.76
N VAL A 105 2.87 -0.08 4.42
CA VAL A 105 3.10 -0.34 5.85
C VAL A 105 1.97 0.25 6.68
N GLN A 106 1.58 1.50 6.42
CA GLN A 106 0.46 2.14 7.14
C GLN A 106 -0.86 1.39 6.93
N GLY A 107 -1.19 0.99 5.70
CA GLY A 107 -2.41 0.24 5.41
C GLY A 107 -2.47 -1.09 6.15
N GLU A 108 -1.35 -1.80 6.23
CA GLU A 108 -1.26 -3.05 6.98
C GLU A 108 -1.32 -2.82 8.51
N MET A 109 -0.71 -1.75 9.01
CA MET A 109 -0.86 -1.33 10.41
C MET A 109 -2.32 -1.05 10.76
N ASP A 110 -3.04 -0.33 9.91
CA ASP A 110 -4.47 -0.02 10.12
C ASP A 110 -5.32 -1.29 10.11
N ARG A 111 -5.05 -2.22 9.19
CA ARG A 111 -5.73 -3.52 9.13
C ARG A 111 -5.51 -4.32 10.43
N GLN A 112 -4.28 -4.38 10.91
CA GLN A 112 -3.95 -5.12 12.14
C GLN A 112 -4.47 -4.42 13.40
N LEU A 113 -4.54 -3.09 13.41
CA LEU A 113 -5.17 -2.34 14.50
C LEU A 113 -6.66 -2.67 14.59
N GLN A 114 -7.37 -2.74 13.47
CA GLN A 114 -8.78 -3.15 13.43
C GLN A 114 -8.96 -4.60 13.90
N GLU A 115 -8.08 -5.52 13.49
CA GLU A 115 -8.08 -6.91 13.96
C GLU A 115 -7.87 -6.99 15.49
N ALA A 116 -6.97 -6.16 16.02
CA ALA A 116 -6.61 -6.15 17.44
C ALA A 116 -7.74 -5.70 18.36
N VAL A 117 -8.71 -4.91 17.85
CA VAL A 117 -9.94 -4.57 18.59
C VAL A 117 -10.71 -5.84 18.98
N MET A 118 -10.73 -6.84 18.08
CA MET A 118 -11.46 -8.08 18.29
C MET A 118 -10.59 -9.20 18.86
N LYS A 119 -9.29 -9.20 18.53
CA LYS A 119 -8.34 -10.29 18.84
C LYS A 119 -6.96 -9.74 19.25
N PRO A 120 -6.85 -9.06 20.40
CA PRO A 120 -5.57 -8.44 20.82
C PRO A 120 -4.44 -9.46 21.01
N ASP A 121 -4.76 -10.67 21.47
CA ASP A 121 -3.78 -11.75 21.65
C ASP A 121 -3.21 -12.28 20.33
N ALA A 122 -3.96 -12.15 19.22
CA ALA A 122 -3.49 -12.56 17.91
C ALA A 122 -2.41 -11.60 17.40
N LEU A 123 -2.66 -10.29 17.54
CA LEU A 123 -1.66 -9.25 17.23
C LEU A 123 -0.41 -9.44 18.08
N SER A 124 -0.57 -9.56 19.41
CA SER A 124 0.57 -9.67 20.33
C SER A 124 1.43 -10.88 19.99
N ARG A 125 0.83 -12.07 19.80
CA ARG A 125 1.57 -13.29 19.41
C ARG A 125 2.30 -13.14 18.08
N ARG A 126 1.65 -12.56 17.08
CA ARG A 126 2.27 -12.30 15.77
C ARG A 126 3.48 -11.37 15.93
N ALA A 127 3.33 -10.28 16.67
CA ALA A 127 4.43 -9.35 16.94
C ALA A 127 5.60 -10.02 17.65
N PHE A 128 5.35 -10.83 18.68
CA PHE A 128 6.40 -11.58 19.37
C PHE A 128 7.11 -12.59 18.45
N ASN A 129 6.34 -13.34 17.64
CA ASN A 129 6.91 -14.31 16.70
C ASN A 129 7.78 -13.62 15.64
N CYS A 130 7.31 -12.52 15.07
CA CYS A 130 8.07 -11.72 14.11
C CYS A 130 9.32 -11.11 14.77
N ALA A 131 9.20 -10.60 15.99
CA ALA A 131 10.32 -10.04 16.74
C ALA A 131 11.41 -11.10 16.99
N ALA A 132 11.02 -12.34 17.32
CA ALA A 132 11.92 -13.45 17.59
C ALA A 132 12.56 -14.06 16.32
N SER A 133 11.95 -13.87 15.16
CA SER A 133 12.38 -14.46 13.88
C SER A 133 12.58 -13.41 12.79
N PRO A 134 13.47 -12.42 12.97
CA PRO A 134 13.73 -11.42 11.94
C PRO A 134 14.37 -12.04 10.69
N PRO A 135 14.17 -11.43 9.51
CA PRO A 135 14.83 -11.85 8.29
C PRO A 135 16.35 -11.72 8.44
N ILE A 136 17.06 -12.66 7.83
CA ILE A 136 18.52 -12.60 7.73
C ILE A 136 18.83 -11.59 6.63
N PRO A 137 19.70 -10.58 6.90
CA PRO A 137 20.05 -9.59 5.90
C PRO A 137 20.56 -10.27 4.62
N SER A 138 19.91 -9.96 3.51
CA SER A 138 20.41 -10.26 2.16
C SER A 138 21.81 -9.66 2.04
N ARG A 139 22.84 -10.49 1.86
CA ARG A 139 24.22 -10.04 1.63
C ARG A 139 24.42 -9.57 0.20
#